data_AF-S4PNP8-F1
#
_entry.id   AF-S4PNP8-F1
#
_cell.length_a   1.000
_cell.length_b   1.000
_cell.length_c   1.000
_cell.angle_alpha   90.00
_cell.angle_beta   90.00
_cell.angle_gamma   90.00
#
_symmetry.space_group_name_H-M   'P 1'
#
loop_
_entity.id
_entity.type
_entity.pdbx_description
1 polymer ?
#
loop_
_entity_poly.entity_id
_entity_poly.type
_entity_poly.pdbx_seq_one_letter_code
_entity_poly.pdbx_strand_id
1 'polypeptide(L)'
;MDTKYYWTEDNNGEVTVGLTEAGKNELGNITFVSLPKVGAQLTTSDTLLNVEADKAVSDIPSPVAGKVTAVNSNAVNDPSVLNGADKATSWIAKIQK
;
A
#
# COMPACT_ATOMS: atom_id res chain seq x y z
N MET A 1 -4.05 -14.80 2.37
CA MET A 1 -3.50 -13.53 2.91
C MET A 1 -4.64 -12.74 3.49
N ASP A 2 -4.39 -12.13 4.64
CA ASP A 2 -5.38 -11.32 5.32
C ASP A 2 -5.70 -10.10 4.46
N THR A 3 -6.88 -10.07 3.83
CA THR A 3 -7.32 -9.00 2.93
C THR A 3 -7.74 -7.75 3.69
N LYS A 4 -7.60 -7.74 5.03
CA LYS A 4 -8.01 -6.61 5.86
C LYS A 4 -7.24 -5.33 5.53
N TYR A 5 -5.95 -5.38 5.20
CA TYR A 5 -5.18 -4.15 4.98
C TYR A 5 -5.37 -3.58 3.59
N TYR A 6 -5.43 -4.41 2.55
CA TYR A 6 -5.42 -3.93 1.18
C TYR A 6 -6.70 -4.23 0.41
N TRP A 7 -7.17 -3.21 -0.32
CA TRP A 7 -7.96 -3.45 -1.51
C TRP A 7 -7.03 -3.60 -2.71
N THR A 8 -7.49 -4.31 -3.73
CA THR A 8 -6.78 -4.46 -5.00
C THR A 8 -7.74 -4.27 -6.17
N GLU A 9 -7.26 -3.63 -7.23
CA GLU A 9 -7.94 -3.50 -8.51
C GLU A 9 -7.01 -3.99 -9.62
N ASP A 10 -7.42 -5.06 -10.32
CA ASP A 10 -6.63 -5.67 -11.39
C ASP A 10 -7.09 -5.13 -12.75
N ASN A 11 -6.16 -4.57 -13.51
CA ASN A 11 -6.36 -4.16 -14.88
C ASN A 11 -5.36 -4.89 -15.79
N ASN A 12 -5.79 -6.04 -16.32
CA ASN A 12 -4.99 -6.86 -17.24
C ASN A 12 -3.59 -7.22 -16.72
N GLY A 13 -3.48 -7.55 -15.43
CA GLY A 13 -2.22 -7.95 -14.79
C GLY A 13 -1.48 -6.81 -14.09
N GLU A 14 -1.86 -5.55 -14.32
CA GLU A 14 -1.42 -4.43 -13.48
C GLU A 14 -2.39 -4.28 -12.30
N VAL A 15 -1.93 -4.63 -11.10
CA VAL A 15 -2.69 -4.56 -9.86
C VAL A 15 -2.42 -3.27 -9.13
N THR A 16 -3.43 -2.42 -8.99
CA THR A 16 -3.37 -1.25 -8.11
C THR A 16 -3.74 -1.68 -6.69
N VAL A 17 -2.94 -1.25 -5.71
CA VAL A 17 -3.09 -1.59 -4.29
C VAL A 17 -3.30 -0.31 -3.48
N GLY A 18 -4.19 -0.33 -2.50
CA GLY A 18 -4.35 0.74 -1.50
C GLY A 18 -4.96 0.21 -0.20
N LEU A 19 -5.08 1.06 0.83
CA LEU A 19 -5.57 0.63 2.14
C LEU A 19 -7.10 0.55 2.20
N THR A 20 -7.62 -0.53 2.79
CA THR A 20 -9.06 -0.59 3.12
C THR A 20 -9.38 0.29 4.33
N GLU A 21 -10.65 0.57 4.53
CA GLU A 21 -11.14 1.24 5.73
C GLU A 21 -10.82 0.45 7.02
N ALA A 22 -10.88 -0.88 6.96
CA ALA A 22 -10.52 -1.73 8.11
C ALA A 22 -9.03 -1.61 8.45
N GLY A 23 -8.17 -1.63 7.43
CA GLY A 23 -6.73 -1.44 7.60
C GLY A 23 -6.39 -0.09 8.21
N LYS A 24 -6.98 1.00 7.70
CA LYS A 24 -6.80 2.34 8.27
C LYS A 24 -7.29 2.44 9.71
N ASN A 25 -8.44 1.85 10.04
CA ASN A 25 -8.97 1.86 11.40
C ASN A 25 -8.07 1.11 12.40
N GLU A 26 -7.44 0.03 11.95
CA GLU A 26 -6.49 -0.73 12.77
C GLU A 26 -5.17 0.03 12.98
N LEU A 27 -4.65 0.67 11.93
CA LEU A 27 -3.42 1.46 11.99
C LEU A 27 -3.61 2.78 12.75
N GLY A 28 -4.78 3.41 12.64
CA GLY A 28 -5.01 4.79 13.07
C GLY A 28 -4.54 5.80 12.02
N ASN A 29 -4.33 7.05 12.45
CA ASN A 29 -3.86 8.09 11.54
C ASN A 29 -2.43 7.80 11.10
N ILE A 30 -2.21 7.66 9.80
CA ILE A 30 -0.90 7.39 9.22
C ILE A 30 -0.05 8.65 9.23
N THR A 31 1.15 8.56 9.79
CA THR A 31 2.09 9.68 9.94
C THR A 31 3.39 9.47 9.18
N PHE A 32 3.71 8.22 8.83
CA PHE A 32 4.87 7.89 8.00
C PHE A 32 4.58 6.68 7.11
N VAL A 33 5.10 6.70 5.89
CA VAL A 33 5.15 5.53 5.02
C VAL A 33 6.48 5.39 4.28
N SER A 34 6.91 4.16 4.10
CA SER A 34 8.02 3.79 3.22
C SER A 34 7.55 2.73 2.23
N LEU A 35 7.81 2.98 0.95
CA LEU A 35 7.39 2.15 -0.17
C LEU A 35 8.61 1.59 -0.92
N PRO A 36 8.50 0.39 -1.51
CA PRO A 36 9.53 -0.17 -2.39
C PRO A 36 9.85 0.75 -3.57
N LYS A 37 11.05 0.60 -4.13
CA LYS A 37 11.42 1.31 -5.35
C LYS A 37 10.65 0.75 -6.55
N VAL A 38 10.29 1.63 -7.49
CA VAL A 38 9.83 1.21 -8.82
C VAL A 38 10.88 0.30 -9.45
N GLY A 39 10.43 -0.83 -9.98
CA GLY A 39 11.27 -1.88 -10.53
C GLY A 39 11.63 -3.00 -9.57
N ALA A 40 11.33 -2.89 -8.27
CA ALA A 40 11.53 -3.96 -7.31
C ALA A 40 10.64 -5.17 -7.64
N GLN A 41 11.21 -6.37 -7.49
CA GLN A 41 10.47 -7.63 -7.54
C GLN A 41 10.02 -7.99 -6.12
N LEU A 42 8.74 -8.25 -5.93
CA LEU A 42 8.16 -8.64 -4.66
C LEU A 42 7.55 -10.04 -4.77
N THR A 43 7.76 -10.83 -3.72
CA THR A 43 6.94 -11.98 -3.36
C THR A 43 5.87 -11.54 -2.37
N THR A 44 4.93 -12.42 -2.07
CA THR A 44 3.86 -12.12 -1.11
C THR A 44 4.31 -12.16 0.36
N SER A 45 5.56 -12.56 0.63
CA SER A 45 6.20 -12.41 1.94
C SER A 45 7.00 -11.12 2.06
N ASP A 46 7.29 -10.43 0.96
CA ASP A 46 8.06 -9.19 0.99
C ASP A 46 7.18 -8.00 1.36
N THR A 47 7.72 -7.07 2.14
CA THR A 47 7.02 -5.87 2.59
C THR A 47 6.70 -4.94 1.42
N LEU A 48 5.42 -4.57 1.28
CA LEU A 48 4.97 -3.54 0.34
C LEU A 48 4.81 -2.17 1.02
N LEU A 49 4.39 -2.15 2.28
CA LEU A 49 4.19 -0.93 3.04
C LEU A 49 4.82 -1.09 4.41
N ASN A 50 5.81 -0.26 4.70
CA ASN A 50 6.20 0.01 6.08
C ASN A 50 5.48 1.29 6.51
N VAL A 51 4.76 1.25 7.63
CA VAL A 51 3.90 2.34 8.10
C VAL A 51 4.12 2.62 9.58
N GLU A 52 4.17 3.90 9.94
CA GLU A 52 3.95 4.37 11.31
C GLU A 52 2.64 5.15 11.37
N ALA A 53 1.83 4.80 12.36
CA ALA A 53 0.53 5.38 12.59
C ALA A 53 0.22 5.41 14.09
N ASP A 54 -0.82 6.16 14.47
CA ASP A 54 -1.17 6.40 15.88
C ASP A 54 -1.31 5.12 16.74
N LYS A 55 -1.73 4.00 16.15
CA LYS A 55 -2.00 2.76 16.88
C LYS A 55 -0.95 1.67 16.67
N ALA A 56 -0.17 1.75 15.60
CA ALA A 56 0.76 0.69 15.23
C ALA A 56 1.91 1.19 14.36
N VAL A 57 3.05 0.51 14.50
CA VAL A 57 4.13 0.50 13.52
C VAL A 57 4.15 -0.89 12.92
N SER A 58 4.07 -1.01 11.60
CA SER A 58 3.87 -2.31 10.94
C SER A 58 4.53 -2.40 9.57
N ASP A 59 5.09 -3.57 9.30
CA ASP A 59 5.46 -4.02 7.97
C ASP A 59 4.33 -4.87 7.40
N ILE A 60 3.73 -4.41 6.31
CA ILE A 60 2.59 -5.08 5.68
C ILE A 60 3.05 -5.73 4.37
N PRO A 61 3.05 -7.08 4.30
CA PRO A 61 3.49 -7.84 3.13
C PRO A 61 2.65 -7.55 1.87
N SER A 62 3.25 -7.69 0.70
CA SER A 62 2.57 -7.49 -0.57
C SER A 62 1.38 -8.45 -0.75
N PRO A 63 0.20 -7.96 -1.21
CA PRO A 63 -0.95 -8.83 -1.44
C PRO A 63 -0.78 -9.72 -2.68
N VAL A 64 0.16 -9.38 -3.57
CA VAL A 64 0.46 -10.10 -4.82
C VAL A 64 1.97 -10.16 -5.05
N ALA A 65 2.45 -11.23 -5.67
CA ALA A 65 3.81 -11.28 -6.20
C ALA A 65 3.85 -10.55 -7.55
N GLY A 66 4.96 -9.89 -7.86
CA GLY A 66 5.13 -9.17 -9.11
C GLY A 66 6.19 -8.07 -9.04
N LYS A 67 6.24 -7.26 -10.10
CA LYS A 67 7.16 -6.12 -10.21
C LYS A 67 6.43 -4.81 -9.91
N VAL A 68 6.99 -3.99 -9.02
CA VAL A 68 6.44 -2.64 -8.75
C VAL A 68 6.61 -1.77 -9.99
N THR A 69 5.51 -1.33 -10.61
CA THR A 69 5.52 -0.46 -11.79
C THR A 69 5.34 1.01 -11.43
N ALA A 70 4.68 1.31 -10.32
CA ALA A 70 4.51 2.67 -9.81
C ALA A 70 4.31 2.66 -8.29
N VAL A 71 4.65 3.78 -7.64
CA VAL A 71 4.33 4.07 -6.25
C VAL A 71 3.72 5.46 -6.13
N ASN A 72 2.86 5.66 -5.14
CA ASN A 72 2.24 6.96 -4.90
C ASN A 72 3.24 7.89 -4.21
N SER A 73 3.95 8.70 -4.99
CA SER A 73 4.91 9.68 -4.48
C SER A 73 4.27 10.73 -3.57
N ASN A 74 2.98 11.02 -3.74
CA ASN A 74 2.26 11.93 -2.85
C ASN A 74 2.14 11.34 -1.45
N ALA A 75 1.86 10.04 -1.33
CA ALA A 75 1.80 9.37 -0.03
C ALA A 75 3.15 9.36 0.70
N VAL A 76 4.27 9.28 -0.03
CA VAL A 76 5.62 9.36 0.57
C VAL A 76 5.92 10.76 1.11
N ASN A 77 5.47 11.81 0.39
CA ASN A 77 5.70 13.20 0.79
C ASN A 77 4.68 13.69 1.84
N ASP A 78 3.45 13.22 1.74
CA ASP A 78 2.33 13.51 2.62
C ASP A 78 1.57 12.20 2.93
N PRO A 79 1.96 11.49 4.01
CA PRO A 79 1.34 10.25 4.42
C PRO A 79 -0.15 10.37 4.73
N SER A 80 -0.65 11.58 5.01
CA SER A 80 -2.06 11.81 5.32
C SER A 80 -2.99 11.47 4.16
N VAL A 81 -2.48 11.48 2.92
CA VAL A 81 -3.20 11.07 1.70
C VAL A 81 -3.77 9.65 1.83
N LEU A 82 -3.05 8.75 2.49
CA LEU A 82 -3.51 7.36 2.67
C LEU A 82 -4.66 7.21 3.66
N ASN A 83 -4.93 8.22 4.49
CA ASN A 83 -6.10 8.22 5.38
C ASN A 83 -7.41 8.49 4.60
N GLY A 84 -7.32 9.04 3.38
CA GLY A 84 -8.45 9.38 2.53
C GLY A 84 -9.28 8.19 2.03
N ALA A 85 -10.51 8.47 1.60
CA ALA A 85 -11.44 7.47 1.05
C ALA A 85 -11.37 7.36 -0.49
N ASP A 86 -10.81 8.36 -1.17
CA ASP A 86 -10.73 8.38 -2.63
C ASP A 86 -9.55 7.53 -3.13
N LYS A 87 -9.86 6.37 -3.72
CA LYS A 87 -8.86 5.44 -4.26
C LYS A 87 -7.94 6.07 -5.31
N ALA A 88 -8.43 7.05 -6.07
CA ALA A 88 -7.62 7.72 -7.10
C ALA A 88 -6.45 8.50 -6.50
N THR A 89 -6.58 8.92 -5.24
CA THR A 89 -5.55 9.68 -4.52
C THR A 89 -4.86 8.85 -3.43
N SER A 90 -5.56 7.92 -2.78
CA SER A 90 -5.06 7.12 -1.63
C SER A 90 -4.48 5.75 -1.99
N TRP A 91 -4.22 5.46 -3.27
CA TRP A 91 -3.50 4.26 -3.69
C TRP A 91 -2.04 4.26 -3.18
N ILE A 92 -1.43 3.09 -3.09
CA ILE A 92 -0.07 2.90 -2.56
C ILE A 92 0.92 2.59 -3.69
N ALA A 93 0.63 1.53 -4.44
CA ALA A 93 1.52 1.02 -5.47
C ALA A 93 0.73 0.34 -6.59
N LYS A 94 1.39 0.20 -7.73
CA LYS A 94 0.96 -0.66 -8.83
C LYS A 94 1.97 -1.78 -9.03
N ILE A 95 1.48 -3.00 -9.20
CA ILE A 95 2.29 -4.20 -9.30
C ILE A 95 1.88 -4.97 -10.55
N GLN A 96 2.83 -5.20 -11.44
CA GLN A 96 2.67 -6.10 -12.57
C GLN A 96 2.90 -7.53 -12.12
N LYS A 97 1.84 -8.35 -12.18
CA LYS A 97 1.92 -9.82 -12.00
C LYS A 97 2.77 -10.47 -13.09
#